data_AF-A0A972XS64-F1
#
_entry.id   AF-A0A972XS64-F1
#
_cell.length_a   1.000
_cell.length_b   1.000
_cell.length_c   1.000
_cell.angle_alpha   90.00
_cell.angle_beta   90.00
_cell.angle_gamma   90.00
#
_symmetry.space_group_name_H-M   'P 1'
#
loop_
_entity.id
_entity.type
_entity.pdbx_description
1 polymer ?
#
loop_
_entity_poly.entity_id
_entity_poly.type
_entity_poly.pdbx_seq_one_letter_code
_entity_poly.pdbx_strand_id
1 'polypeptide(L)' 'MLAVGTLINLFISFAALMLVALGGKPVWAVLLHFSTLPYNGFLLAAIWRFPAVTPAMRLAASAWFVAMAVA' A
#
# COMPACT_ATOMS: atom_id res chain seq x y z
N MET A 1 -0.53 -10.97 0.88
CA MET A 1 -0.16 -9.61 1.34
C MET A 1 0.55 -8.85 0.24
N LEU A 2 1.76 -9.25 -0.18
CA LEU A 2 2.52 -8.58 -1.24
C LEU A 2 1.75 -8.45 -2.57
N ALA A 3 1.28 -9.55 -3.15
CA ALA A 3 0.58 -9.52 -4.45
C ALA A 3 -0.73 -8.70 -4.41
N VAL A 4 -1.58 -8.96 -3.41
CA VAL A 4 -2.87 -8.27 -3.25
C VAL A 4 -2.69 -6.78 -2.95
N GLY A 5 -1.80 -6.44 -2.00
CA GLY A 5 -1.50 -5.05 -1.67
C GLY A 5 -0.86 -4.29 -2.83
N THR A 6 0.01 -4.95 -3.61
CA THR A 6 0.65 -4.34 -4.79
C THR A 6 -0.38 -4.09 -5.90
N LEU A 7 -1.29 -5.03 -6.15
CA LEU A 7 -2.38 -4.84 -7.12
C LEU A 7 -3.27 -3.65 -6.73
N ILE A 8 -3.69 -3.59 -5.46
CA ILE A 8 -4.51 -2.48 -4.96
C ILE A 8 -3.76 -1.14 -5.09
N ASN A 9 -2.49 -1.09 -4.66
CA ASN A 9 -1.66 0.10 -4.80
C ASN A 9 -1.51 0.53 -6.26
N LEU A 10 -1.34 -0.41 -7.19
CA LEU A 10 -1.22 -0.12 -8.62
C LEU A 10 -2.49 0.55 -9.15
N PHE A 11 -3.67 -0.03 -8.90
CA PHE A 11 -4.94 0.54 -9.38
C PHE A 11 -5.25 1.89 -8.73
N ILE A 12 -5.01 2.04 -7.43
CA ILE A 12 -5.27 3.31 -6.73
C ILE A 12 -4.30 4.40 -7.19
N SER A 13 -3.01 4.08 -7.35
CA SER A 13 -2.01 5.03 -7.85
C SER A 13 -2.27 5.42 -9.30
N PHE A 14 -2.70 4.47 -10.13
CA PHE A 14 -3.14 4.75 -11.49
C PHE A 14 -4.35 5.68 -11.52
N ALA A 15 -5.35 5.46 -10.65
CA ALA A 15 -6.49 6.35 -10.52
C ALA A 15 -6.08 7.75 -10.02
N ALA A 16 -5.12 7.85 -9.10
CA ALA A 16 -4.57 9.11 -8.63
C ALA A 16 -3.86 9.88 -9.76
N LEU A 17 -3.04 9.21 -10.56
CA LEU A 17 -2.40 9.80 -11.74
C LEU A 17 -3.43 10.24 -12.78
N MET A 18 -4.46 9.44 -13.02
CA MET A 18 -5.55 9.79 -13.92
C MET A 18 -6.30 11.05 -13.45
N LEU A 19 -6.53 11.17 -12.14
CA LEU A 19 -7.16 12.35 -11.54
C LEU A 19 -6.32 13.62 -11.73
N VAL A 20 -4.99 13.52 -11.62
CA VAL A 20 -4.09 14.64 -11.94
C VAL A 20 -4.12 14.95 -13.44
N ALA A 21 -4.05 13.93 -14.30
CA ALA A 21 -4.04 14.10 -15.75
C ALA A 21 -5.33 14.76 -16.29
N LEU A 22 -6.46 14.51 -15.63
CA LEU A 22 -7.76 15.15 -15.94
C LEU A 22 -7.88 16.58 -15.39
N GLY A 23 -6.81 17.16 -14.82
CA GLY A 23 -6.80 18.51 -14.25
C GLY A 23 -7.39 18.61 -12.85
N GLY A 24 -7.57 17.48 -12.16
CA GLY A 24 -7.99 17.45 -10.76
C GLY A 24 -6.94 18.06 -9.83
N LYS A 25 -7.38 18.55 -8.65
CA LYS A 25 -6.46 19.14 -7.67
C LYS A 25 -5.46 18.08 -7.17
N PRO A 26 -4.15 18.35 -7.16
CA PRO A 26 -3.12 17.40 -6.72
C PRO A 26 -3.36 16.82 -5.31
N VAL A 27 -3.94 17.62 -4.42
CA VAL A 27 -4.32 17.20 -3.06
C VAL A 27 -5.22 15.96 -3.06
N TRP A 28 -6.18 15.89 -3.98
CA TRP A 28 -7.09 14.73 -4.06
C TRP A 28 -6.39 13.47 -4.56
N ALA A 29 -5.43 13.62 -5.47
CA ALA A 29 -4.62 12.50 -5.96
C ALA A 29 -3.71 11.95 -4.84
N VAL A 30 -3.12 12.84 -4.04
CA VAL A 30 -2.31 12.46 -2.87
C VAL A 30 -3.15 11.72 -1.83
N LEU A 31 -4.32 12.25 -1.48
CA LEU A 31 -5.23 11.58 -0.53
C LEU A 31 -5.71 10.23 -1.07
N LEU A 32 -6.00 10.13 -2.36
CA LEU A 32 -6.41 8.88 -3.00
C LEU A 32 -5.26 7.85 -2.95
N HIS A 33 -4.04 8.24 -3.30
CA HIS A 33 -2.87 7.36 -3.22
C HIS A 33 -2.63 6.86 -1.79
N PHE A 34 -2.64 7.74 -0.79
CA PHE A 34 -2.43 7.36 0.61
C PHE A 34 -3.62 6.63 1.27
N SER A 35 -4.78 6.53 0.60
CA SER A 35 -5.94 5.81 1.11
C SER A 35 -5.71 4.30 1.27
N THR A 36 -4.67 3.74 0.65
CA THR A 36 -4.31 2.33 0.78
C THR A 36 -3.49 2.03 2.04
N LEU A 37 -2.91 3.05 2.70
CA LEU A 37 -2.09 2.88 3.91
C LEU A 37 -2.84 2.16 5.05
N PRO A 38 -4.10 2.50 5.39
CA PRO A 38 -4.85 1.78 6.42
C PRO A 38 -5.00 0.28 6.10
N TYR A 39 -5.26 -0.05 4.84
CA TYR A 39 -5.39 -1.44 4.39
C TYR A 39 -4.06 -2.19 4.45
N ASN A 40 -2.99 -1.57 3.96
CA ASN A 40 -1.64 -2.15 4.01
C ASN A 40 -1.16 -2.35 5.46
N GLY A 41 -1.54 -1.44 6.37
CA GLY A 41 -1.26 -1.55 7.80
C GLY A 41 -2.01 -2.71 8.46
N PHE A 42 -3.29 -2.91 8.11
CA PHE A 42 -4.06 -4.07 8.56
C PHE A 42 -3.43 -5.39 8.11
N LEU A 43 -3.02 -5.47 6.84
CA LEU A 43 -2.35 -6.64 6.29
C LEU A 43 -1.01 -6.94 6.99
N LEU A 44 -0.24 -5.89 7.33
CA LEU A 44 1.02 -6.04 8.07
C LEU A 44 0.75 -6.56 9.50
N ALA A 45 -0.22 -5.97 10.20
CA ALA A 45 -0.62 -6.40 11.53
C ALA A 45 -1.13 -7.85 11.55
N ALA A 46 -1.84 -8.28 10.50
CA ALA A 46 -2.30 -9.65 10.35
C ALA A 46 -1.13 -10.64 10.23
N ILE A 47 -0.08 -10.30 9.46
CA ILE A 47 1.14 -11.12 9.35
C ILE A 47 1.86 -11.23 10.69
N TRP A 48 1.98 -10.10 11.41
CA TRP A 48 2.66 -10.06 12.71
C TRP A 48 1.94 -10.86 13.79
N ARG A 49 0.60 -10.94 13.73
CA ARG A 49 -0.23 -11.73 14.64
C ARG A 49 -0.27 -13.21 14.33
N PHE A 50 0.17 -13.64 13.14
CA PHE A 50 0.11 -15.04 12.75
C PHE A 50 1.33 -15.82 13.31
N PRO A 51 1.10 -16.88 14.09
CA PRO A 51 2.18 -17.60 14.78
C PRO A 51 3.04 -18.48 13.84
N ALA A 52 2.50 -18.89 12.69
CA ALA A 52 3.19 -19.75 11.73
C ALA A 52 4.08 -18.99 10.71
N VAL A 53 4.23 -17.67 10.86
CA VAL A 53 4.98 -16.84 9.91
C VAL A 53 6.45 -16.80 10.29
N THR A 54 7.31 -17.12 9.31
CA THR A 54 8.77 -17.09 9.50
C THR A 54 9.29 -15.65 9.72
N PRO A 55 10.42 -15.48 10.44
CA PRO A 55 11.02 -14.16 10.66
C PRO A 55 11.34 -13.43 9.34
N ALA A 56 11.81 -14.17 8.33
CA ALA A 56 12.09 -13.64 7.01
C ALA A 56 10.83 -13.04 6.34
N MET A 57 9.68 -13.67 6.50
CA MET A 57 8.42 -13.19 5.92
C MET A 57 7.89 -11.95 6.67
N ARG A 58 8.11 -11.84 7.98
CA ARG A 58 7.83 -10.60 8.73
C ARG A 58 8.69 -9.44 8.28
N LEU A 59 9.99 -9.69 8.07
CA LEU A 59 10.93 -8.69 7.53
C LEU A 59 10.53 -8.26 6.12
N ALA A 60 10.25 -9.20 5.23
CA ALA A 60 9.81 -8.91 3.86
C ALA A 60 8.50 -8.10 3.84
N ALA A 61 7.52 -8.44 4.68
CA ALA A 61 6.27 -7.69 4.79
C ALA A 61 6.49 -6.26 5.32
N SER A 62 7.37 -6.10 6.30
CA SER A 62 7.70 -4.79 6.88
C SER A 62 8.46 -3.92 5.88
N ALA A 63 9.46 -4.48 5.20
CA ALA A 63 10.22 -3.80 4.16
C ALA A 63 9.33 -3.38 2.98
N TRP A 64 8.40 -4.25 2.55
CA TRP A 64 7.43 -3.91 1.52
C TRP A 64 6.48 -2.77 1.96
N PHE A 65 6.00 -2.81 3.20
CA PHE A 65 5.14 -1.75 3.73
C PHE A 65 5.84 -0.39 3.73
N VAL A 66 7.11 -0.34 4.17
CA VAL A 66 7.92 0.89 4.12
C VAL A 66 8.16 1.34 2.68
N ALA A 67 8.50 0.42 1.78
CA ALA A 67 8.71 0.75 0.37
C ALA A 67 7.45 1.38 -0.26
N MET A 68 6.26 0.86 0.06
CA MET A 68 4.98 1.40 -0.43
C MET A 68 4.56 2.73 0.23
N ALA A 69 5.16 3.11 1.34
CA ALA A 69 4.89 4.40 1.99
C ALA A 69 5.81 5.52 1.48
N VAL A 70 6.93 5.16 0.87
CA VAL A 70 7.96 6.09 0.37
C VAL A 70 7.92 6.22 -1.16
N ALA A 71 7.49 5.19 -1.88
CA ALA A 71 7.33 5.18 -3.33
C ALA A 71 6.02 5.84 -3.77
#